data_AF-A0A2G3K3D4-F1
#
_entry.id   AF-A0A2G3K3D4-F1
#
_cell.length_a   1.000
_cell.length_b   1.000
_cell.length_c   1.000
_cell.angle_alpha   90.00
_cell.angle_beta   90.00
_cell.angle_gamma   90.00
#
_symmetry.space_group_name_H-M   'P 1'
#
loop_
_entity.id
_entity.type
_entity.pdbx_description
1 polymer ?
#
loop_
_entity_poly.entity_id
_entity_poly.type
_entity_poly.pdbx_seq_one_letter_code
_entity_poly.pdbx_strand_id
1 'polypeptide(L)' 'MESIRCGSCHRKLGEGTYTLLVIKCPRCKTLNTLKATRPRT' A
#
# COMPACT_ATOMS: atom_id res chain seq x y z
N MET A 1 -8.81 -9.46 -1.63
CA MET A 1 -7.39 -9.08 -1.60
C MET A 1 -7.26 -7.74 -2.30
N GLU A 2 -6.81 -6.69 -1.61
CA GLU A 2 -6.81 -5.33 -2.15
C GLU A 2 -5.53 -5.04 -2.93
N SER A 3 -5.63 -4.24 -4.00
CA SER A 3 -4.46 -3.78 -4.74
C SER A 3 -3.78 -2.64 -4.00
N ILE A 4 -2.58 -2.88 -3.51
CA ILE A 4 -1.77 -1.92 -2.77
C ILE A 4 -0.95 -1.11 -3.78
N ARG A 5 -1.19 0.19 -3.84
CA ARG A 5 -0.54 1.11 -4.80
C ARG A 5 0.31 2.13 -4.08
N CYS A 6 1.37 2.56 -4.74
CA CYS A 6 2.20 3.66 -4.24
C CYS A 6 1.43 4.98 -4.31
N GLY A 7 1.41 5.76 -3.23
CA GLY A 7 0.78 7.08 -3.16
C GLY A 7 1.51 8.17 -3.96
N SER A 8 2.71 7.90 -4.46
CA SER A 8 3.47 8.84 -5.30
C SER A 8 3.47 8.48 -6.78
N CYS A 9 3.75 7.22 -7.14
CA CYS A 9 3.86 6.80 -8.54
C CYS A 9 2.67 5.98 -9.05
N HIS A 10 1.68 5.70 -8.20
CA HIS A 10 0.46 4.90 -8.49
C HIS A 10 0.69 3.48 -9.04
N ARG A 11 1.95 3.03 -9.13
CA ARG A 11 2.31 1.66 -9.52
C ARG A 11 1.98 0.67 -8.40
N LYS A 12 1.61 -0.54 -8.80
CA LYS A 12 1.32 -1.67 -7.91
C LYS A 12 2.55 -2.00 -7.05
N LEU A 13 2.38 -1.94 -5.73
CA LEU A 13 3.37 -2.37 -4.73
C LEU A 13 3.19 -3.84 -4.37
N GLY A 14 1.93 -4.29 -4.30
CA GLY A 14 1.56 -5.65 -3.96
C GLY A 14 0.05 -5.81 -3.92
N GLU A 15 -0.41 -7.00 -3.56
CA GLU A 15 -1.81 -7.31 -3.28
C GLU A 15 -1.89 -8.05 -1.96
N GLY A 16 -2.85 -7.70 -1.12
CA GLY A 16 -2.96 -8.29 0.20
C GLY A 16 -4.08 -7.72 1.03
N THR A 17 -4.16 -8.21 2.25
CA THR A 17 -5.00 -7.64 3.31
C THR A 17 -4.04 -7.11 4.36
N TYR A 18 -4.20 -5.86 4.77
CA TYR A 18 -3.31 -5.21 5.72
C TYR A 18 -4.13 -4.39 6.71
N THR A 19 -3.65 -4.23 7.95
CA THR A 19 -4.21 -3.26 8.90
C THR A 19 -3.39 -1.98 8.87
N LEU A 20 -2.07 -2.13 8.89
CA LEU A 20 -1.07 -1.08 8.70
C LEU A 20 0.06 -1.66 7.83
N LEU A 21 0.47 -0.94 6.80
CA LEU A 21 1.58 -1.31 5.94
C LEU A 21 2.53 -0.11 5.79
N VAL A 22 3.78 -0.30 6.19
CA VAL A 22 4.87 0.65 5.94
C VAL A 22 5.83 0.00 4.96
N ILE A 23 5.90 0.51 3.74
CA ILE A 23 6.72 -0.09 2.67
C ILE A 23 7.39 0.98 1.82
N LYS A 24 8.67 0.78 1.52
CA LYS A 24 9.39 1.61 0.56
C LYS A 24 9.04 1.19 -0.85
N CYS A 25 8.67 2.14 -1.71
CA CYS A 25 8.49 1.84 -3.13
C CYS A 25 9.86 1.59 -3.77
N PRO A 26 10.11 0.41 -4.38
CA PRO A 26 11.40 0.13 -5.03
C PRO A 26 11.63 0.98 -6.29
N ARG A 27 10.59 1.66 -6.80
CA ARG A 27 10.65 2.43 -8.05
C ARG A 27 10.92 3.92 -7.81
N CYS A 28 10.08 4.60 -7.02
CA CYS A 28 10.22 6.03 -6.73
C CYS A 28 10.87 6.33 -5.37
N LYS A 29 11.22 5.31 -4.59
CA LYS A 29 11.85 5.41 -3.26
C LYS A 29 10.99 6.06 -2.16
N THR A 30 9.77 6.50 -2.46
CA THR A 30 8.81 7.01 -1.48
C THR A 30 8.49 5.97 -0.41
N LEU A 31 8.50 6.38 0.86
CA LEU A 31 7.99 5.58 1.96
C LEU A 31 6.47 5.71 1.99
N ASN A 32 5.76 4.59 1.78
CA ASN A 32 4.30 4.55 1.83
C ASN A 32 3.86 4.07 3.21
N THR A 33 2.95 4.81 3.84
CA THR A 33 2.29 4.43 5.09
C THR A 33 0.80 4.29 4.81
N LEU A 34 0.34 3.05 4.66
CA LEU A 34 -1.04 2.73 4.31
C LEU A 34 -1.75 2.16 5.53
N LYS A 35 -2.96 2.64 5.80
CA LYS A 35 -3.84 2.13 6.85
C LYS A 35 -5.10 1.61 6.19
N ALA A 36 -5.56 0.43 6.57
CA ALA A 36 -6.85 -0.05 6.08
C ALA A 36 -7.98 0.76 6.71
N THR A 37 -8.83 1.32 5.86
CA THR A 37 -10.05 2.00 6.27
C THR A 37 -11.11 0.94 6.59
N ARG A 38 -10.94 0.27 7.74
CA ARG A 38 -11.76 -0.83 8.28
C ARG A 38 -11.79 -2.09 7.39
N PRO A 39 -11.73 -3.30 7.98
CA PRO A 39 -12.19 -4.48 7.24
C PRO A 39 -13.67 -4.26 6.94
N ARG A 40 -14.06 -4.31 5.66
CA ARG A 40 -15.49 -4.47 5.31
C ARG A 40 -15.92 -5.78 5.94
N THR A 41 -16.71 -5.66 7.00
CA THR A 41 -17.37 -6.78 7.69
C THR A 41 -18.43 -7.36 6.77
#